data_AF-A0A1J8PEW8-F1
#
_entry.id   AF-A0A1J8PEW8-F1
#
_cell.length_a   1.000
_cell.length_b   1.000
_cell.length_c   1.000
_cell.angle_alpha   90.00
_cell.angle_beta   90.00
_cell.angle_gamma   90.00
#
_symmetry.space_group_name_H-M   'P 1'
#
loop_
_entity.id
_entity.type
_entity.pdbx_description
1 polymer ?
#
loop_
_entity_poly.entity_id
_entity_poly.type
_entity_poly.pdbx_seq_one_letter_code
_entity_poly.pdbx_strand_id
1 'polypeptide(L)' 'MEFSEYIVDPEVQKVSVKGRAKFTWLSTEQSWDEIFTYVLDFDDDFKVTNYQVWADTGAAYLASRGQLPADVSHRHAHL' A
#
# COMPACT_ATOMS: atom_id res chain seq x y z
N MET A 1 10.75 -1.29 2.23
CA MET A 1 9.45 -0.69 2.58
C MET A 1 9.72 0.39 3.60
N GLU A 2 9.19 1.57 3.37
CA GLU A 2 9.40 2.77 4.17
C GLU A 2 8.04 3.42 4.45
N PHE A 3 7.92 4.09 5.59
CA PHE A 3 6.68 4.74 6.01
C PHE A 3 6.94 6.22 6.35
N SER A 4 5.99 7.08 6.00
CA SER A 4 6.06 8.54 6.20
C SER A 4 4.66 9.13 6.33
N GLU A 5 4.56 10.41 6.69
CA GLU A 5 3.28 11.17 6.71
C GLU A 5 2.20 10.48 7.56
N TYR A 6 2.52 10.23 8.83
CA TYR A 6 1.56 9.70 9.78
C TYR A 6 0.52 10.76 10.15
N ILE A 7 -0.75 10.36 10.11
CA ILE A 7 -1.88 11.12 10.63
C ILE A 7 -2.49 10.27 11.74
N VAL A 8 -2.53 10.81 12.96
CA VAL A 8 -3.04 10.11 14.14
C VAL A 8 -4.26 10.86 14.65
N ASP A 9 -5.38 10.14 14.76
CA ASP A 9 -6.60 10.60 15.40
C ASP A 9 -6.82 9.81 16.70
N PRO A 10 -6.48 10.38 17.86
CA PRO A 10 -6.63 9.71 19.14
C PRO A 10 -8.09 9.65 19.62
N GLU A 11 -9.00 10.49 19.11
CA GLU A 11 -10.40 10.51 19.54
C GLU A 11 -11.15 9.28 19.02
N VAL A 12 -10.83 8.84 17.81
CA VAL A 12 -11.39 7.63 17.19
C VAL A 12 -10.40 6.47 17.10
N GLN A 13 -9.26 6.55 17.80
CA GLN A 13 -8.21 5.53 17.83
C GLN A 13 -7.81 5.04 16.43
N LYS A 14 -7.44 5.98 15.54
CA LYS A 14 -7.14 5.70 14.13
C LYS A 14 -5.79 6.26 13.72
N VAL A 15 -5.05 5.50 12.90
CA VAL A 15 -3.80 5.95 12.27
C VAL A 15 -3.91 5.77 10.77
N SER A 16 -3.61 6.81 10.01
CA SER A 16 -3.35 6.73 8.57
C SER A 16 -1.87 6.95 8.30
N VAL A 17 -1.27 6.16 7.41
CA VAL A 17 0.16 6.26 7.10
C VAL A 17 0.44 5.97 5.62
N LYS A 18 1.29 6.81 5.01
CA LYS A 18 1.79 6.59 3.67
C LYS A 18 2.96 5.60 3.69
N GLY A 19 2.86 4.56 2.88
CA GLY A 19 3.93 3.61 2.65
C GLY A 19 4.52 3.73 1.24
N ARG A 20 5.82 3.46 1.13
CA ARG A 20 6.53 3.31 -0.14
C ARG A 20 7.27 1.98 -0.16
N ALA A 21 7.08 1.18 -1.20
CA ALA A 21 7.77 -0.10 -1.33
C ALA A 21 7.96 -0.48 -2.80
N LYS A 22 8.89 -1.41 -3.02
CA LYS A 22 8.95 -2.20 -4.25
C LYS A 22 8.36 -3.57 -3.96
N PHE A 23 7.29 -3.92 -4.67
CA PHE A 23 6.67 -5.23 -4.58
C PHE A 23 7.10 -6.10 -5.76
N THR A 24 7.13 -7.42 -5.54
CA THR A 24 7.50 -8.41 -6.55
C THR A 24 6.46 -9.53 -6.56
N TRP A 25 5.90 -9.81 -7.72
CA TRP A 25 5.07 -10.99 -7.90
C TRP A 25 5.94 -12.23 -8.10
N LEU A 26 5.95 -13.14 -7.13
CA LEU A 26 6.95 -14.20 -7.05
C LEU A 26 6.94 -15.17 -8.24
N SER A 27 5.77 -15.48 -8.81
CA SER A 27 5.70 -16.47 -9.90
C SER A 27 6.14 -15.94 -11.27
N THR A 28 6.13 -14.62 -11.47
CA THR A 28 6.50 -13.96 -12.74
C THR A 28 7.75 -13.10 -12.60
N GLU A 29 8.24 -12.93 -11.37
CA GLU A 29 9.37 -12.09 -10.96
C GLU A 29 9.20 -10.60 -11.32
N GLN A 30 8.04 -10.20 -11.83
CA GLN A 30 7.75 -8.81 -12.17
C GLN A 30 7.59 -7.99 -10.90
N SER A 31 8.18 -6.79 -10.91
CA SER A 31 8.21 -5.91 -9.76
C SER A 31 7.76 -4.50 -10.13
N TRP A 32 7.14 -3.81 -9.19
CA TRP A 32 6.73 -2.41 -9.35
C TRP A 32 7.05 -1.61 -8.08
N ASP A 33 7.35 -0.34 -8.26
CA ASP A 33 7.41 0.63 -7.16
C ASP A 33 6.01 1.16 -6.89
N GLU A 34 5.65 1.28 -5.61
CA GLU A 34 4.32 1.67 -5.20
C GLU A 34 4.36 2.64 -4.01
N ILE A 35 3.48 3.63 -4.08
CA ILE A 35 3.03 4.41 -2.92
C ILE A 35 1.63 3.91 -2.57
N PHE A 36 1.43 3.50 -1.32
CA PHE A 36 0.17 2.99 -0.81
C PHE A 36 -0.16 3.69 0.52
N THR A 37 -1.38 3.52 1.03
CA THR A 37 -1.73 4.01 2.37
C THR A 37 -2.40 2.92 3.18
N TYR A 38 -2.03 2.83 4.46
CA TYR A 38 -2.78 2.06 5.46
C TYR A 38 -3.65 3.00 6.28
N VAL A 39 -4.88 2.56 6.57
CA VAL A 39 -5.74 3.16 7.60
C VAL A 39 -6.06 2.05 8.60
N LEU A 40 -5.62 2.24 9.83
CA LEU A 40 -5.71 1.29 10.92
C LEU A 40 -6.60 1.87 12.02
N ASP A 41 -7.64 1.14 12.38
CA ASP A 41 -8.44 1.43 13.58
C ASP A 41 -7.94 0.54 14.72
N PHE A 42 -8.00 1.05 15.94
CA PHE A 42 -7.55 0.34 17.14
C PHE A 42 -8.70 0.25 18.17
N ASP A 43 -8.65 -0.73 19.06
CA ASP A 43 -9.48 -0.80 20.27
C ASP A 43 -8.77 -0.16 21.47
N ASP A 44 -9.45 -0.16 22.63
CA ASP A 44 -8.93 0.39 23.89
C ASP A 44 -7.66 -0.32 24.40
N ASP A 45 -7.39 -1.54 23.94
CA ASP A 45 -6.15 -2.29 24.23
C ASP A 45 -5.06 -2.02 23.17
N PHE A 46 -5.27 -1.07 22.26
CA PHE A 46 -4.43 -0.76 21.09
C PHE A 46 -4.21 -1.94 20.13
N LYS A 47 -5.19 -2.85 20.02
CA LYS A 47 -5.18 -3.91 19.00
C LYS A 47 -5.84 -3.39 17.74
N VAL A 48 -5.31 -3.78 16.58
CA VAL A 48 -5.90 -3.41 15.28
C VAL A 48 -7.27 -4.09 15.13
N THR A 49 -8.32 -3.30 14.93
CA THR A 49 -9.69 -3.78 14.72
C THR A 49 -10.11 -3.73 13.26
N ASN A 50 -9.55 -2.78 12.49
CA ASN A 50 -9.82 -2.63 11.08
C ASN A 50 -8.51 -2.33 10.34
N TYR A 51 -8.27 -3.06 9.26
CA TYR A 51 -7.06 -2.96 8.45
C TYR A 51 -7.45 -2.64 7.01
N GLN A 52 -7.30 -1.38 6.62
CA GLN A 52 -7.63 -0.92 5.29
C GLN A 52 -6.36 -0.54 4.54
N VAL A 53 -6.28 -0.92 3.26
CA VAL A 53 -5.16 -0.60 2.38
C VAL A 53 -5.69 -0.06 1.05
N TRP A 54 -5.12 1.06 0.61
CA TRP A 54 -5.28 1.55 -0.76
C TRP A 54 -3.95 1.38 -1.47
N ALA A 55 -4.00 0.59 -2.54
CA ALA A 55 -2.84 0.08 -3.27
C ALA A 55 -3.16 -0.04 -4.77
N ASP A 56 -2.13 -0.15 -5.60
CA ASP A 56 -2.23 -0.34 -7.05
C ASP A 56 -2.52 -1.81 -7.41
N THR A 57 -3.80 -2.15 -7.30
CA THR A 57 -4.30 -3.47 -7.72
C THR A 57 -4.14 -3.71 -9.23
N GLY A 58 -4.00 -2.68 -10.05
CA GLY A 58 -3.75 -2.78 -11.49
C GLY A 58 -2.34 -3.28 -11.79
N ALA A 59 -1.33 -2.70 -11.14
CA ALA A 59 0.05 -3.17 -11.21
C ALA A 59 0.18 -4.61 -10.71
N ALA A 60 -0.43 -4.92 -9.55
CA ALA A 60 -0.45 -6.29 -9.01
C ALA A 60 -1.09 -7.30 -9.99
N TYR A 61 -2.24 -6.93 -10.59
CA TYR A 61 -2.91 -7.77 -11.58
C TYR A 61 -2.05 -8.02 -12.83
N LEU A 62 -1.44 -6.99 -13.40
CA LEU A 62 -0.57 -7.13 -14.56
C LEU A 62 0.69 -7.95 -14.24
N ALA A 63 1.32 -7.68 -13.09
CA ALA A 63 2.48 -8.43 -12.61
C ALA A 63 2.14 -9.92 -12.46
N SER A 64 0.96 -10.25 -11.91
CA SER A 64 0.51 -11.64 -11.74
C SER A 64 0.41 -12.42 -13.04
N ARG A 65 0.18 -11.73 -14.17
CA ARG A 65 0.04 -12.33 -15.50
C ARG A 65 1.30 -12.24 -16.35
N GLY A 66 2.39 -11.69 -15.81
CA GLY A 66 3.62 -11.46 -16.59
C GLY A 66 3.46 -10.33 -17.62
N GLN A 67 2.49 -9.44 -17.42
CA GLN A 67 2.09 -8.40 -18.37
C GLN A 67 2.44 -7.00 -17.89
N LEU A 68 3.17 -6.84 -16.79
CA LEU A 68 3.58 -5.53 -16.29
C LEU A 68 4.53 -4.86 -17.31
N PRO A 69 4.16 -3.69 -17.87
CA PRO A 69 5.05 -2.93 -18.75
C PRO A 69 6.34 -2.53 -18.02
N ALA A 70 7.43 -2.39 -18.78
CA ALA A 70 8.72 -2.01 -18.21
C ALA A 70 8.76 -0.57 -17.62
N ASP A 71 7.75 0.27 -17.88
CA ASP A 71 7.72 1.72 -17.55
C ASP A 71 6.53 2.11 -16.63
N VAL A 72 6.08 1.22 -15.73
CA VAL A 72 4.93 1.53 -14.85
C VAL A 72 5.31 2.24 -13.54
N SER A 73 6.59 2.34 -13.18
CA SER A 73 7.05 2.89 -11.88
C SER A 73 6.62 4.34 -11.56
N HIS A 74 5.92 5.06 -12.45
CA HIS A 74 5.59 6.48 -12.24
C HIS A 74 4.14 6.92 -12.53
N ARG A 75 3.22 6.08 -13.03
CA ARG A 75 1.96 6.59 -13.62
C ARG A 75 0.68 6.50 -12.77
N HIS A 76 0.68 5.83 -11.62
CA HIS A 76 -0.58 5.50 -10.92
C HIS A 76 -0.65 5.90 -9.43
N ALA A 77 0.03 6.99 -9.04
CA ALA A 77 -0.07 7.56 -7.69
C ALA A 77 -0.61 9.01 -7.69
N HIS A 78 -1.60 9.30 -8.54
CA HIS A 78 -2.41 10.51 -8.44
C HIS A 78 -3.80 10.15 -7.91
N LEU A 79 -3.87 9.97 -6.58
CA LEU A 79 -5.10 10.15 -5.81
C LEU A 79 -4.93 11.43 -4.99
#